data_AF-A0A2M8Q8J6-F1
#
_entry.id   AF-A0A2M8Q8J6-F1
#
_cell.length_a   1.000
_cell.length_b   1.000
_cell.length_c   1.000
_cell.angle_alpha   90.00
_cell.angle_beta   90.00
_cell.angle_gamma   90.00
#
_symmetry.space_group_name_H-M   'P 1'
#
loop_
_entity.id
_entity.type
_entity.pdbx_description
1 polymer ?
#
loop_
_entity_poly.entity_id
_entity_poly.type
_entity_poly.pdbx_seq_one_letter_code
_entity_poly.pdbx_strand_id
1 'polypeptide(L)'
;MFAGRGRYHWTLFAADEPLHRPDANAHRTGTAADLGAFLERLNLHPCWLVGEVDADLATAVDALAHVVVIEPVYGLRRAGVLAHVAARLLEAGVVESLSSLQPLYLREP
;
A
#
# COMPACT_ATOMS: atom_id res chain seq x y z
N MET A 1 14.79 -2.11 3.70
CA MET A 1 14.45 -3.54 3.52
C MET A 1 13.41 -3.57 2.42
N PHE A 2 13.89 -3.49 1.17
CA PHE A 2 13.06 -3.62 -0.02
C PHE A 2 12.60 -5.08 -0.08
N ALA A 3 11.48 -5.36 -0.74
CA ALA A 3 11.26 -6.67 -1.33
C ALA A 3 12.35 -6.87 -2.42
N GLY A 4 13.57 -7.17 -1.97
CA GLY A 4 14.73 -7.31 -2.84
C GLY A 4 14.48 -8.49 -3.77
N ARG A 5 14.67 -8.26 -5.08
CA ARG A 5 14.40 -9.15 -6.25
C ARG A 5 13.16 -8.78 -7.08
N GLY A 6 12.84 -7.49 -7.23
CA GLY A 6 11.82 -7.03 -8.20
C GLY A 6 10.39 -7.48 -7.88
N ARG A 7 10.11 -7.75 -6.60
CA ARG A 7 8.76 -8.07 -6.12
C ARG A 7 8.17 -6.86 -5.40
N TYR A 8 6.89 -6.68 -5.60
CA TYR A 8 6.07 -5.66 -4.98
C TYR A 8 5.05 -6.32 -4.07
N HIS A 9 4.76 -5.65 -2.96
CA HIS A 9 3.62 -5.96 -2.10
C HIS A 9 2.68 -4.76 -2.12
N TRP A 10 1.42 -4.99 -2.44
CA TRP A 10 0.43 -3.91 -2.55
C TRP A 10 -0.92 -4.32 -1.98
N THR A 11 -1.72 -3.31 -1.70
CA THR A 11 -3.12 -3.41 -1.25
C THR A 11 -3.83 -2.11 -1.60
N LEU A 12 -5.15 -2.08 -1.45
CA LEU A 12 -5.98 -0.90 -1.72
C LEU A 12 -6.47 -0.29 -0.43
N PHE A 13 -6.57 1.04 -0.45
CA PHE A 13 -7.22 1.81 0.59
C PHE A 13 -8.33 2.64 -0.06
N ALA A 14 -9.52 2.60 0.54
CA ALA A 14 -10.64 3.44 0.14
C ALA A 14 -10.65 4.73 0.99
N ALA A 15 -10.99 5.86 0.37
CA ALA A 15 -10.94 7.16 1.04
C ALA A 15 -11.97 7.30 2.17
N ASP A 16 -13.07 6.57 2.07
CA ASP A 16 -14.15 6.49 3.06
C ASP A 16 -13.87 5.50 4.19
N GLU A 17 -12.78 4.73 4.12
CA GLU A 17 -12.33 3.82 5.18
C GLU A 17 -10.95 4.24 5.75
N PRO A 18 -10.85 5.40 6.42
CA PRO A 18 -9.56 6.00 6.80
C PRO A 18 -8.78 5.23 7.88
N LEU A 19 -9.43 4.30 8.58
CA LEU A 19 -8.81 3.43 9.58
C LEU A 19 -8.81 1.96 9.13
N HIS A 20 -9.03 1.71 7.83
CA HIS A 20 -8.96 0.38 7.26
C HIS A 20 -7.59 -0.26 7.53
N ARG A 21 -7.63 -1.54 7.92
CA ARG A 21 -6.44 -2.34 8.21
C ARG A 21 -6.49 -3.61 7.38
N PRO A 22 -5.82 -3.64 6.21
CA PRO A 22 -5.75 -4.83 5.38
C PRO A 22 -5.19 -6.00 6.17
N ASP A 23 -5.81 -7.17 6.06
CA ASP A 23 -5.24 -8.42 6.56
C ASP A 23 -4.31 -9.04 5.50
N ALA A 24 -3.73 -10.21 5.81
CA ALA A 24 -2.83 -10.90 4.88
C ALA A 24 -3.50 -11.23 3.53
N ASN A 25 -4.81 -11.51 3.51
CA ASN A 25 -5.56 -11.87 2.30
C ASN A 25 -5.85 -10.65 1.42
N ALA A 26 -5.93 -9.47 2.02
CA ALA A 26 -6.08 -8.20 1.30
C ALA A 26 -4.77 -7.74 0.63
N HIS A 27 -3.64 -8.35 0.97
CA HIS A 27 -2.36 -8.09 0.31
C HIS A 27 -2.17 -8.95 -0.94
N ARG A 28 -1.52 -8.34 -1.93
CA ARG A 28 -1.08 -9.00 -3.16
C ARG A 28 0.43 -8.89 -3.27
N THR A 29 1.04 -9.88 -3.91
CA THR A 29 2.48 -9.93 -4.17
C THR A 29 2.73 -10.34 -5.60
N GLY A 30 3.67 -9.68 -6.27
CA GLY A 30 3.98 -9.96 -7.68
C GLY A 30 5.06 -9.04 -8.22
N THR A 31 5.22 -9.00 -9.53
CA THR A 31 6.16 -8.14 -10.26
C THR A 31 5.55 -6.75 -10.54
N ALA A 32 6.35 -5.84 -11.10
CA ALA A 32 5.85 -4.56 -11.62
C ALA A 32 4.75 -4.75 -12.67
N ALA A 33 4.89 -5.74 -13.55
CA ALA A 33 3.90 -6.07 -14.57
C ALA A 33 2.58 -6.57 -13.95
N ASP A 34 2.66 -7.40 -12.91
CA ASP A 34 1.47 -7.90 -12.20
C ASP A 34 0.70 -6.75 -11.53
N LEU A 35 1.43 -5.79 -10.94
CA LEU A 35 0.84 -4.59 -10.35
C LEU A 35 0.22 -3.68 -11.42
N GLY A 36 0.92 -3.44 -12.54
CA GLY A 36 0.36 -2.68 -13.68
C GLY A 36 -0.94 -3.28 -14.21
N ALA A 37 -0.97 -4.59 -14.48
CA ALA A 37 -2.17 -5.30 -14.93
C ALA A 37 -3.30 -5.34 -13.88
N PHE A 38 -2.95 -5.26 -12.59
CA PHE A 38 -3.93 -5.10 -11.53
C PHE A 38 -4.55 -3.69 -11.54
N LEU A 39 -3.73 -2.64 -11.66
CA LEU A 39 -4.19 -1.25 -11.71
C LEU A 39 -4.99 -0.93 -12.99
N GLU A 40 -4.61 -1.51 -14.12
CA GLU A 40 -5.36 -1.39 -15.38
C GLU A 40 -6.78 -1.94 -15.24
N ARG A 41 -6.94 -3.12 -14.61
CA ARG A 41 -8.25 -3.76 -14.39
C ARG A 41 -9.13 -3.06 -13.38
N LEU A 42 -8.54 -2.23 -12.51
CA LEU A 42 -9.26 -1.64 -11.39
C LEU A 42 -10.43 -0.76 -11.84
N ASN A 43 -10.38 -0.12 -13.03
CA ASN A 43 -11.44 0.74 -13.58
C ASN A 43 -12.04 1.73 -12.54
N LEU A 44 -11.25 2.07 -11.51
CA LEU A 44 -11.59 3.03 -10.46
C LEU A 44 -10.84 4.32 -10.78
N HIS A 45 -11.59 5.42 -10.86
CA HIS A 45 -11.06 6.73 -11.23
C HIS A 45 -11.39 7.76 -10.15
N PRO A 46 -10.41 8.50 -9.59
CA PRO A 46 -8.95 8.39 -9.72
C PRO A 46 -8.28 7.42 -8.71
N CYS A 47 -7.10 6.88 -9.05
CA CYS A 47 -6.31 6.01 -8.17
C CYS A 47 -4.95 6.65 -7.85
N TRP A 48 -4.54 6.66 -6.58
CA TRP A 48 -3.23 7.14 -6.16
C TRP A 48 -2.32 5.97 -5.83
N LEU A 49 -1.17 5.91 -6.50
CA LEU A 49 -0.12 4.94 -6.22
C LEU A 49 0.90 5.59 -5.27
N VAL A 50 1.00 5.05 -4.06
CA VAL A 50 1.95 5.52 -3.04
C VAL A 50 2.85 4.38 -2.60
N GLY A 51 4.16 4.63 -2.55
CA GLY A 51 5.12 3.62 -2.12
C GLY A 51 6.50 3.80 -2.73
N GLU A 52 7.28 2.73 -2.72
CA GLU A 52 8.57 2.66 -3.40
C GLU A 52 8.31 2.30 -4.87
N VAL A 53 8.56 3.24 -5.78
CA VAL A 53 8.36 3.08 -7.22
C VAL A 53 9.72 3.17 -7.91
N ASP A 54 10.20 2.05 -8.45
CA ASP A 54 11.41 2.02 -9.28
C ASP A 54 11.08 2.24 -10.77
N ALA A 55 12.10 2.13 -11.64
CA ALA A 55 11.95 2.33 -13.07
C ALA A 55 11.01 1.30 -13.73
N ASP A 56 10.99 0.05 -13.26
CA ASP A 56 10.16 -1.00 -13.86
C ASP A 56 8.69 -0.74 -13.53
N LEU A 57 8.39 -0.38 -12.28
CA LEU A 57 7.02 -0.03 -11.89
C LEU A 57 6.56 1.29 -12.51
N ALA A 58 7.43 2.31 -12.58
CA ALA A 58 7.11 3.55 -13.27
C ALA A 58 6.73 3.29 -14.73
N THR A 59 7.50 2.46 -15.43
CA THR A 59 7.22 2.05 -16.81
C THR A 59 5.88 1.31 -16.92
N ALA A 60 5.60 0.39 -15.99
CA ALA A 60 4.38 -0.42 -16.01
C ALA A 60 3.09 0.40 -15.81
N VAL A 61 3.17 1.58 -15.20
CA VAL A 61 2.00 2.43 -14.90
C VAL A 61 1.93 3.70 -15.74
N ASP A 62 2.96 4.02 -16.53
CA ASP A 62 3.06 5.27 -17.32
C ASP A 62 1.86 5.46 -18.26
N ALA A 63 1.39 4.38 -18.89
CA ALA A 63 0.25 4.43 -19.80
C ALA A 63 -1.13 4.51 -19.09
N LEU A 64 -1.18 4.36 -17.76
CA LEU A 64 -2.42 4.31 -16.99
C LEU A 64 -2.83 5.72 -16.55
N ALA A 65 -3.56 6.44 -17.40
CA ALA A 65 -3.95 7.85 -17.18
C ALA A 65 -4.72 8.10 -15.87
N HIS A 66 -5.29 7.06 -15.26
CA HIS A 66 -6.03 7.13 -14.00
C HIS A 66 -5.19 6.91 -12.75
N VAL A 67 -3.94 6.52 -12.92
CA VAL A 67 -2.98 6.28 -11.84
C VAL A 67 -2.13 7.54 -11.69
N VAL A 68 -2.21 8.14 -10.50
CA VAL A 68 -1.33 9.25 -10.11
C VAL A 68 -0.28 8.70 -9.16
N VAL A 69 0.98 8.72 -9.58
CA VAL A 69 2.11 8.33 -8.73
C VAL A 69 2.42 9.48 -7.78
N ILE A 70 2.35 9.19 -6.48
CA ILE A 70 2.71 10.15 -5.44
C ILE A 70 4.18 9.95 -5.10
N GLU A 71 4.98 11.00 -5.30
CA GLU A 71 6.42 10.93 -5.09
C GLU A 71 6.78 10.51 -3.65
N PRO A 72 7.85 9.70 -3.47
CA PRO A 72 8.29 9.26 -2.14
C PRO A 72 8.61 10.40 -1.17
N VAL A 73 8.92 11.61 -1.66
CA VAL A 73 9.21 12.81 -0.83
C VAL A 73 8.00 13.26 0.00
N TYR A 74 6.79 12.96 -0.46
CA TYR A 74 5.56 13.14 0.31
C TYR A 74 5.42 12.09 1.44
N GLY A 75 6.40 11.19 1.55
CA GLY A 75 6.64 10.13 2.53
C GLY A 75 5.62 10.04 3.66
N LEU A 76 4.66 9.12 3.50
CA LEU A 76 3.66 8.77 4.51
C LEU A 76 4.27 8.14 5.78
N ARG A 77 5.55 7.77 5.76
CA ARG A 77 6.29 7.21 6.91
C ARG A 77 6.86 8.27 7.85
N ARG A 78 6.41 9.53 7.77
CA ARG A 78 6.81 10.58 8.72
C ARG A 78 6.28 10.24 10.12
N ALA A 79 7.14 10.36 11.13
CA ALA A 79 6.80 10.04 12.52
C ALA A 79 5.51 10.74 13.00
N GLY A 80 5.32 12.01 12.63
CA GLY A 80 4.09 12.75 12.97
C GLY A 80 2.82 12.18 12.34
N VAL A 81 2.88 11.70 11.09
CA VAL A 81 1.75 11.05 10.41
C VAL A 81 1.44 9.70 11.08
N LEU A 82 2.47 8.92 11.38
CA LEU A 82 2.33 7.63 12.08
C LEU A 82 1.73 7.82 13.48
N ALA A 83 2.18 8.83 14.24
CA ALA A 83 1.63 9.15 15.54
C ALA A 83 0.16 9.59 15.45
N HIS A 84 -0.20 10.38 14.44
CA HIS A 84 -1.58 10.79 14.20
C HIS A 84 -2.48 9.59 13.87
N VAL A 85 -2.04 8.68 13.00
CA VAL A 85 -2.79 7.44 12.70
C VAL A 85 -2.94 6.56 13.94
N ALA A 86 -1.88 6.38 14.73
CA ALA A 86 -1.93 5.61 15.97
C ALA A 86 -2.93 6.19 16.98
N ALA A 87 -2.95 7.51 17.16
CA ALA A 87 -3.90 8.19 18.03
C ALA A 87 -5.35 7.91 17.60
N ARG A 88 -5.65 8.03 16.29
CA ARG A 88 -7.00 7.75 15.77
C ARG A 88 -7.42 6.29 15.92
N LEU A 89 -6.49 5.34 15.78
CA LEU A 89 -6.76 3.92 16.02
C LEU A 89 -7.09 3.65 17.49
N LEU A 90 -6.35 4.25 18.42
CA LEU A 90 -6.62 4.14 19.86
C LEU A 90 -7.96 4.76 20.24
N GLU A 91 -8.29 5.94 19.70
CA GLU A 91 -9.58 6.60 19.89
C GLU A 91 -10.75 5.75 19.37
N ALA A 92 -10.53 5.00 18.28
CA ALA A 92 -11.50 4.05 17.74
C ALA A 92 -11.58 2.72 18.53
N GLY A 93 -10.84 2.58 19.63
CA GLY A 93 -10.83 1.38 20.47
C GLY A 93 -10.08 0.20 19.86
N VAL A 94 -9.24 0.44 18.85
CA VAL A 94 -8.40 -0.62 18.25
C VAL A 94 -7.28 -0.98 19.22
N VAL A 95 -7.30 -2.22 19.72
CA VAL A 95 -6.28 -2.77 20.61
C VAL A 95 -5.58 -3.93 19.91
N GLU A 96 -4.25 -3.87 19.84
CA GLU A 96 -3.43 -4.93 19.24
C GLU A 96 -2.84 -5.85 20.31
N SER A 97 -2.83 -7.15 20.02
CA SER A 97 -2.04 -8.11 20.78
C SER A 97 -0.62 -8.21 20.19
N LEU A 98 0.35 -8.64 20.99
CA LEU A 98 1.70 -8.93 20.49
C LEU A 98 1.69 -9.97 19.36
N SER A 99 0.75 -10.92 19.36
CA SER A 99 0.59 -11.89 18.28
C SER A 99 0.11 -11.26 16.97
N SER A 100 -0.66 -10.16 17.03
CA SER A 100 -1.13 -9.44 15.85
C SER A 100 -0.03 -8.61 15.18
N LEU A 101 1.10 -8.37 15.85
CA LEU A 101 2.23 -7.57 15.36
C LEU A 101 3.21 -8.31 14.45
N GLN A 102 3.01 -9.62 14.17
CA GLN A 102 3.85 -10.30 13.18
C GLN A 102 3.72 -9.60 11.81
N PRO A 103 4.82 -9.26 11.11
CA PRO A 103 4.73 -8.52 9.87
C PRO A 103 3.85 -9.21 8.82
N LEU A 104 2.90 -8.47 8.24
CA LEU A 104 1.92 -9.03 7.30
C LEU A 104 2.56 -9.66 6.06
N TYR A 105 3.65 -9.08 5.55
CA TYR A 105 4.36 -9.60 4.38
C TYR A 105 5.09 -10.93 4.62
N LEU A 106 5.18 -11.40 5.87
CA LEU A 106 5.69 -12.73 6.23
C LEU A 106 4.58 -13.77 6.37
N ARG A 107 3.32 -13.34 6.30
CA ARG A 107 2.15 -14.21 6.33
C ARG A 107 1.75 -14.43 4.88
N GLU A 108 2.16 -15.56 4.30
CA GLU A 108 1.68 -15.94 2.97
C GLU A 108 0.15 -16.08 3.01
N PRO A 109 -0.59 -15.64 1.96
CA PRO A 109 -2.02 -15.91 1.84
C PRO A 109 -2.33 -17.42 1.79
#